data_AF-A0A8X6NXB8-F1
#
_entry.id   AF-A0A8X6NXB8-F1
#
_cell.length_a   1.000
_cell.length_b   1.000
_cell.length_c   1.000
_cell.angle_alpha   90.00
_cell.angle_beta   90.00
_cell.angle_gamma   90.00
#
_symmetry.space_group_name_H-M   'P 1'
#
loop_
_entity.id
_entity.type
_entity.pdbx_description
1 polymer ?
#
loop_
_entity_poly.entity_id
_entity_poly.type
_entity_poly.pdbx_seq_one_letter_code
_entity_poly.pdbx_strand_id
1 'polypeptide(L)'
;MAVANFILINFDTARDSRWISVMPAGTAIWQVHLTTHFLGQTLLLYEGAPYLLNPTSFWDVLEKHKISHILMFPRALDEMEKRNHSPCKLGDLIFYAQ
;
A
#
# COMPACT_ATOMS: atom_id res chain seq x y z
N MET A 1 3.07 1.46 23.68
CA MET A 1 1.74 2.05 23.44
C MET A 1 1.76 3.29 22.55
N ALA A 2 2.70 4.24 22.69
CA ALA A 2 2.72 5.46 21.86
C ALA A 2 2.81 5.22 20.33
N VAL A 3 3.68 4.31 19.89
CA VAL A 3 3.85 3.95 18.46
C VAL A 3 2.60 3.26 17.89
N ALA A 4 1.95 2.41 18.69
CA ALA A 4 0.70 1.76 18.32
C ALA A 4 -0.39 2.80 18.06
N ASN A 5 -0.55 3.77 18.96
CA ASN A 5 -1.52 4.84 18.82
C ASN A 5 -1.23 5.71 17.59
N PHE A 6 0.06 5.97 17.28
CA PHE A 6 0.42 6.69 16.07
C PHE A 6 -0.08 5.96 14.81
N ILE A 7 0.19 4.67 14.67
CA ILE A 7 -0.19 3.93 13.45
C ILE A 7 -1.72 3.75 13.37
N LEU A 8 -2.37 3.44 14.49
CA LEU A 8 -3.84 3.31 14.56
C LEU A 8 -4.55 4.61 14.17
N ILE A 9 -4.14 5.75 14.72
CA ILE A 9 -4.82 7.03 14.51
C ILE A 9 -4.48 7.64 13.13
N ASN A 10 -3.23 7.57 12.70
CA ASN A 10 -2.80 8.27 11.48
C ASN A 10 -3.17 7.54 10.20
N PHE A 11 -3.30 6.21 10.25
CA PHE A 11 -3.60 5.41 9.07
C PHE A 11 -4.98 4.73 9.14
N ASP A 12 -5.78 5.00 10.18
CA ASP A 12 -7.08 4.36 10.41
C ASP A 12 -7.00 2.82 10.36
N THR A 13 -5.95 2.26 10.96
CA THR A 13 -5.73 0.82 10.88
C THR A 13 -6.45 0.06 11.98
N ALA A 14 -7.10 -1.04 11.60
CA ALA A 14 -7.83 -1.94 12.48
C ALA A 14 -7.23 -3.37 12.41
N ARG A 15 -7.75 -4.32 13.21
CA ARG A 15 -7.21 -5.69 13.27
C ARG A 15 -7.41 -6.47 11.97
N ASP A 16 -8.46 -6.18 11.23
CA ASP A 16 -8.78 -6.76 9.93
C ASP A 16 -8.05 -6.08 8.76
N SER A 17 -7.31 -5.00 9.03
CA SER A 17 -6.55 -4.29 8.02
C SER A 17 -5.43 -5.15 7.44
N ARG A 18 -5.29 -5.04 6.12
CA ARG A 18 -4.30 -5.77 5.32
C ARG A 18 -3.41 -4.77 4.63
N TRP A 19 -2.13 -4.80 4.99
CA TRP A 19 -1.14 -3.88 4.49
C TRP A 19 -0.33 -4.52 3.39
N ILE A 20 0.05 -3.72 2.38
CA ILE A 20 1.10 -4.06 1.43
C ILE A 20 2.12 -2.93 1.41
N SER A 21 3.41 -3.29 1.34
CA SER A 21 4.48 -2.33 1.11
C SER A 21 5.27 -2.73 -0.12
N VAL A 22 5.37 -1.80 -1.06
CA VAL A 22 6.20 -1.92 -2.28
C VAL A 22 7.59 -1.31 -2.07
N MET A 23 7.90 -0.94 -0.83
CA MET A 23 9.11 -0.24 -0.45
C MET A 23 10.24 -1.26 -0.22
N PRO A 24 11.50 -0.94 -0.59
CA PRO A 24 12.63 -1.80 -0.30
C PRO A 24 12.80 -2.04 1.20
N ALA A 25 13.24 -3.25 1.58
CA ALA A 25 13.40 -3.65 2.97
C ALA A 25 14.38 -2.78 3.79
N GLY A 26 15.30 -2.08 3.10
CA GLY A 26 16.23 -1.15 3.73
C GLY A 26 15.64 0.21 4.11
N THR A 27 14.37 0.47 3.79
CA THR A 27 13.73 1.77 4.08
C THR A 27 13.08 1.78 5.46
N ALA A 28 13.10 2.92 6.15
CA ALA A 28 12.47 3.08 7.45
C ALA A 28 10.96 2.77 7.43
N ILE A 29 10.28 3.15 6.34
CA ILE A 29 8.84 2.89 6.18
C ILE A 29 8.52 1.40 6.02
N TRP A 30 9.43 0.60 5.47
CA TRP A 30 9.27 -0.86 5.43
C TRP A 30 9.37 -1.46 6.83
N GLN A 31 10.22 -0.91 7.69
CA GLN A 31 10.26 -1.30 9.11
C GLN A 31 8.98 -0.91 9.85
N VAL A 32 8.41 0.27 9.56
CA VAL A 32 7.09 0.67 10.10
C VAL A 32 6.01 -0.32 9.65
N HIS A 33 6.00 -0.73 8.38
CA HIS A 33 5.11 -1.77 7.88
C HIS A 33 5.26 -3.08 8.65
N LEU A 34 6.47 -3.54 8.94
CA LEU A 34 6.67 -4.73 9.77
C LEU A 34 6.11 -4.56 11.19
N THR A 35 6.20 -3.36 11.76
CA THR A 35 5.74 -3.13 13.14
C THR A 35 4.22 -3.28 13.29
N THR A 36 3.43 -3.10 12.22
CA THR A 36 1.98 -3.33 12.28
C THR A 36 1.64 -4.81 12.43
N HIS A 37 2.56 -5.73 12.11
CA HIS A 37 2.36 -7.14 12.45
C HIS A 37 2.19 -7.36 13.96
N PHE A 38 2.98 -6.66 14.79
CA PHE A 38 2.87 -6.76 16.26
C PHE A 38 1.55 -6.19 16.81
N LEU A 39 0.86 -5.37 16.03
CA LEU A 39 -0.45 -4.82 16.35
C LEU A 39 -1.61 -5.73 15.89
N GLY A 40 -1.28 -6.85 15.22
CA GLY A 40 -2.24 -7.87 14.80
C GLY A 40 -2.78 -7.69 13.38
N GLN A 41 -2.20 -6.77 12.58
CA GLN A 41 -2.55 -6.65 11.16
C GLN A 41 -1.94 -7.78 10.32
N THR A 42 -2.58 -8.02 9.16
CA THR A 42 -2.04 -8.91 8.13
C THR A 42 -1.12 -8.12 7.22
N LEU A 43 0.10 -8.62 7.01
CA LEU A 43 1.07 -8.01 6.10
C LEU A 43 1.21 -8.84 4.83
N LEU A 44 1.25 -8.17 3.69
CA LEU A 44 1.65 -8.73 2.42
C LEU A 44 3.03 -8.19 2.05
N LEU A 45 4.00 -9.10 1.93
CA LEU A 45 5.34 -8.78 1.46
C LEU A 45 5.34 -8.85 -0.07
N TYR A 46 5.63 -7.72 -0.70
CA TYR A 46 5.71 -7.62 -2.15
C TYR A 46 7.17 -7.58 -2.61
N GLU A 47 7.52 -8.45 -3.55
CA GLU A 47 8.84 -8.47 -4.18
C GLU A 47 8.73 -7.99 -5.63
N GLY A 48 9.56 -7.01 -5.98
CA GLY A 48 9.64 -6.44 -7.33
C GLY A 48 9.09 -5.02 -7.42
N ALA A 49 8.77 -4.59 -8.64
CA ALA A 49 8.23 -3.27 -8.92
C ALA A 49 6.80 -3.38 -9.47
N PRO A 50 5.87 -2.51 -9.02
CA PRO A 50 4.44 -2.63 -9.31
C PRO A 50 4.08 -2.42 -10.79
N TYR A 51 5.01 -1.89 -11.58
CA TYR A 51 4.85 -1.57 -13.00
C TYR A 51 5.64 -2.49 -13.95
N LEU A 52 6.33 -3.52 -13.44
CA LEU A 52 7.29 -4.30 -14.23
C LEU A 52 6.65 -5.38 -15.11
N LEU A 53 5.70 -6.15 -14.56
CA LEU A 53 5.21 -7.38 -15.19
C LEU A 53 4.09 -7.12 -16.20
N ASN A 54 2.93 -6.66 -15.73
CA ASN A 54 1.79 -6.29 -16.57
C ASN A 54 1.08 -5.06 -16.00
N PRO A 55 0.27 -4.36 -16.82
CA PRO A 55 -0.48 -3.17 -16.39
C PRO A 55 -1.36 -3.36 -15.16
N THR A 56 -1.95 -4.55 -15.01
CA THR A 56 -2.93 -4.84 -13.95
C THR A 56 -2.36 -5.67 -12.81
N SER A 57 -1.18 -6.29 -12.97
CA SER A 57 -0.72 -7.32 -12.04
C SER A 57 -0.61 -6.85 -10.59
N PHE A 58 -0.22 -5.59 -10.36
CA PHE A 58 -0.21 -5.04 -9.00
C PHE A 58 -1.63 -4.92 -8.44
N TRP A 59 -2.58 -4.41 -9.23
CA TRP A 59 -3.98 -4.26 -8.85
C TRP A 59 -4.68 -5.60 -8.62
N ASP A 60 -4.37 -6.61 -9.46
CA ASP A 60 -4.88 -7.98 -9.31
C ASP A 60 -4.43 -8.57 -7.95
N VAL A 61 -3.21 -8.27 -7.51
CA VAL A 61 -2.71 -8.67 -6.17
C VAL A 61 -3.48 -7.94 -5.06
N LEU A 62 -3.73 -6.64 -5.21
CA LEU A 62 -4.49 -5.87 -4.22
C LEU A 62 -5.91 -6.42 -4.06
N GLU A 63 -6.59 -6.70 -5.17
CA GLU A 63 -7.95 -7.26 -5.19
C GLU A 63 -7.96 -8.67 -4.59
N LYS A 64 -7.08 -9.55 -5.06
CA LYS A 64 -6.98 -10.95 -4.59
C LYS A 64 -6.79 -11.03 -3.08
N HIS A 65 -5.95 -10.16 -2.52
CA HIS A 65 -5.64 -10.17 -1.09
C HIS A 65 -6.52 -9.23 -0.26
N LYS A 66 -7.46 -8.50 -0.89
CA LYS A 66 -8.33 -7.50 -0.24
C LYS A 66 -7.53 -6.49 0.58
N ILE A 67 -6.48 -5.96 -0.03
CA ILE A 67 -5.58 -4.99 0.62
C ILE A 67 -6.36 -3.72 0.96
N SER A 68 -6.17 -3.22 2.19
CA SER A 68 -6.80 -1.97 2.65
C SER A 68 -5.82 -0.80 2.72
N HIS A 69 -4.52 -1.07 2.88
CA HIS A 69 -3.49 -0.03 3.01
C HIS A 69 -2.30 -0.31 2.10
N ILE A 70 -1.85 0.72 1.37
CA ILE A 70 -0.72 0.65 0.44
C ILE A 70 0.35 1.64 0.88
N LEU A 71 1.58 1.16 1.02
CA LEU A 71 2.77 1.99 1.18
C LEU A 71 3.62 1.91 -0.08
N MET A 72 3.72 3.02 -0.82
CA MET A 72 4.53 3.11 -2.04
C MET A 72 5.17 4.48 -2.20
N PHE A 73 6.23 4.56 -3.01
CA PHE A 73 6.80 5.83 -3.40
C PHE A 73 5.85 6.58 -4.35
N PRO A 74 5.70 7.91 -4.22
CA PRO A 74 4.97 8.72 -5.19
C PRO A 74 5.48 8.51 -6.62
N ARG A 75 6.80 8.38 -6.80
CA ARG A 75 7.42 8.09 -8.10
C ARG A 75 6.91 6.79 -8.74
N ALA A 76 6.56 5.77 -7.94
CA ALA A 76 6.01 4.53 -8.48
C ALA A 76 4.60 4.76 -9.03
N LEU A 77 3.80 5.63 -8.41
CA LEU A 77 2.51 6.06 -8.95
C LEU A 77 2.70 6.82 -10.26
N ASP A 78 3.62 7.78 -10.32
CA ASP A 78 3.90 8.55 -11.54
C ASP A 78 4.29 7.62 -12.71
N GLU A 79 5.12 6.61 -12.45
CA GLU A 79 5.51 5.63 -13.48
C GLU A 79 4.34 4.74 -13.92
N MET A 80 3.45 4.38 -13.00
CA MET A 80 2.24 3.64 -13.33
C MET A 80 1.28 4.50 -14.17
N GLU A 81 1.13 5.79 -13.84
CA GLU A 81 0.32 6.73 -14.60
C GLU A 81 0.86 6.92 -16.02
N LYS A 82 2.16 7.21 -16.17
CA LYS A 82 2.82 7.36 -17.49
C LYS A 82 2.65 6.13 -18.39
N ARG A 83 2.56 4.94 -17.78
CA ARG A 83 2.41 3.66 -18.49
C ARG A 83 0.94 3.27 -18.71
N ASN A 84 -0.01 4.11 -18.30
CA ASN A 84 -1.46 3.81 -18.32
C ASN A 84 -1.82 2.54 -17.52
N HIS A 85 -1.12 2.29 -16.42
CA HIS A 85 -1.37 1.19 -15.49
C HIS A 85 -2.24 1.62 -14.31
N SER A 86 -2.91 2.77 -14.37
CA SER A 86 -3.77 3.24 -13.28
C SER A 86 -5.14 2.54 -13.33
N PRO A 87 -5.72 2.11 -12.19
CA PRO A 87 -6.99 1.40 -12.15
C PRO A 87 -8.17 2.35 -12.40
N CYS A 88 -7.96 3.65 -12.20
CA CYS A 88 -8.90 4.72 -12.43
C CYS A 88 -8.17 5.99 -12.91
N LYS A 89 -8.90 6.94 -13.52
CA LYS A 89 -8.32 8.24 -13.86
C LYS A 89 -8.12 9.02 -12.56
N LEU A 90 -7.03 9.78 -12.45
CA LEU A 90 -6.68 10.54 -11.24
C LEU A 90 -7.83 11.42 -10.70
N GLY A 91 -8.71 11.91 -11.59
CA GLY A 91 -9.89 12.69 -11.23
C GLY A 91 -10.96 11.94 -10.42
N ASP A 92 -11.01 10.61 -10.49
CA ASP A 92 -12.03 9.79 -9.81
C ASP A 92 -11.64 9.48 -8.34
N LEU A 93 -10.34 9.56 -8.00
CA LEU A 93 -9.83 9.30 -6.65
C LEU A 93 -10.20 10.42 -5.65
N ILE A 94 -10.49 11.62 -6.14
CA ILE A 94 -10.85 12.78 -5.30
C ILE A 94 -12.28 12.66 -4.75
N PHE A 95 -13.14 11.90 -5.42
CA PHE A 95 -14.55 11.73 -5.03
C PHE A 95 -14.77 10.72 -3.89
N TYR A 96 -13.79 9.89 -3.56
CA TYR A 96 -13.87 8.94 -2.44
C TYR A 96 -13.38 9.53 -1.11
N ALA A 97 -12.95 10.80 -1.09
CA ALA A 97 -12.47 11.51 0.10
C ALA A 97 -13.40 12.65 0.55
N GLN A 98 -14.68 12.65 0.12
CA GLN A 98 -15.73 13.54 0.61
C GLN A 98 -16.81 12.79 1.36
#